data_AF-A0A318SGH7-F1
#
_entry.id   AF-A0A318SGH7-F1
#
_cell.length_a   1.000
_cell.length_b   1.000
_cell.length_c   1.000
_cell.angle_alpha   90.00
_cell.angle_beta   90.00
_cell.angle_gamma   90.00
#
_symmetry.space_group_name_H-M   'P 1'
#
loop_
_entity.id
_entity.type
_entity.pdbx_description
1 polymer ?
#
loop_
_entity_poly.entity_id
_entity_poly.type
_entity_poly.pdbx_seq_one_letter_code
_entity_poly.pdbx_strand_id
1 'polypeptide(L)'
;MVPTVARSSRLPPVNPDAQPVLTEGLADLRLALPSLPMASAAAARIAFDSRCSTLLSRYLGGATVKIGRRHGQRPGLRVALSSLVGDMVVELDPRRCAAWALLDRLAREPQQQDLACALASEMVDRVCRDRGYEDVGLEIRALTASDTALATTASVATLRIDEHEIELLEMDAAFSLFAAEEMRERPVVIPPMLRSLRLSGTARLGERRLGASQWILVAPGDIFLLGRSPLQIGWRIGAGQSLHASARLECSPPGPRAPQPLLTLETALLGPKEEAVMDTPDAVLAEIELPVQFELQTTSLPLEEIAALGPGHVIALDVPVEQAVVQLMCQGRCVGSGQLVVVGDHLGVRIDRMAWARDAAVDS
;
A
#
# COMPACT_ATOMS: atom_id res chain seq x y z
N MET A 1 -65.64 21.84 -23.39
CA MET A 1 -65.02 20.51 -23.60
C MET A 1 -63.67 20.57 -22.89
N VAL A 2 -63.61 20.00 -21.69
CA VAL A 2 -62.42 19.96 -20.82
C VAL A 2 -62.01 18.49 -20.70
N PRO A 3 -60.72 18.17 -20.75
CA PRO A 3 -60.20 16.97 -20.08
C PRO A 3 -59.14 17.39 -19.04
N THR A 4 -59.43 17.31 -17.74
CA THR A 4 -59.39 16.13 -16.85
C THR A 4 -58.01 15.94 -16.23
N VAL A 5 -57.91 16.42 -14.99
CA VAL A 5 -56.86 16.14 -14.02
C VAL A 5 -57.07 14.73 -13.46
N ALA A 6 -56.01 13.94 -13.35
CA ALA A 6 -55.96 12.74 -12.52
C ALA A 6 -54.77 12.84 -11.54
N ARG A 7 -55.08 13.09 -10.27
CA ARG A 7 -54.20 12.84 -9.10
C ARG A 7 -54.59 11.49 -8.49
N SER A 8 -53.63 10.62 -8.21
CA SER A 8 -53.61 9.68 -7.05
C SER A 8 -52.31 8.85 -7.08
N SER A 9 -51.38 9.05 -6.12
CA SER A 9 -51.11 8.17 -4.96
C SER A 9 -50.27 6.91 -5.30
N ARG A 10 -49.22 6.46 -4.60
CA ARG A 10 -48.73 6.59 -3.22
C ARG A 10 -47.22 6.30 -3.22
N LEU A 11 -46.41 7.08 -2.50
CA LEU A 11 -45.13 6.60 -1.99
C LEU A 11 -45.39 5.61 -0.84
N PRO A 12 -44.58 4.55 -0.66
CA PRO A 12 -44.62 3.76 0.56
C PRO A 12 -44.02 4.56 1.74
N PRO A 13 -44.41 4.27 2.99
CA PRO A 13 -43.92 5.00 4.15
C PRO A 13 -42.44 4.68 4.42
N VAL A 14 -41.63 5.72 4.55
CA VAL A 14 -40.25 5.62 5.05
C VAL A 14 -40.34 5.20 6.53
N ASN A 15 -39.78 4.03 6.84
CA ASN A 15 -39.71 3.51 8.20
C ASN A 15 -38.66 4.32 9.00
N PRO A 16 -39.06 5.05 10.06
CA PRO A 16 -38.13 5.90 10.82
C PRO A 16 -37.17 5.12 11.73
N ASP A 17 -37.32 3.79 11.85
CA ASP A 17 -36.45 2.92 12.67
C ASP A 17 -35.37 2.18 11.86
N ALA A 18 -35.19 2.48 10.57
CA ALA A 18 -34.10 1.91 9.79
C ALA A 18 -32.77 2.55 10.18
N GLN A 19 -32.08 1.95 11.15
CA GLN A 19 -30.69 2.27 11.48
C GLN A 19 -29.84 2.24 10.19
N PRO A 20 -28.96 3.23 9.96
CA PRO A 20 -28.12 3.24 8.77
C PRO A 20 -27.21 2.02 8.79
N VAL A 21 -27.21 1.28 7.68
CA VAL A 21 -26.35 0.12 7.40
C VAL A 21 -24.89 0.60 7.40
N LEU A 22 -24.29 0.70 8.59
CA LEU A 22 -22.96 1.28 8.82
C LEU A 22 -21.82 0.26 8.68
N THR A 23 -22.09 -1.01 8.43
CA THR A 23 -21.12 -2.08 8.72
C THR A 23 -20.63 -2.88 7.52
N GLU A 24 -21.27 -2.80 6.34
CA GLU A 24 -20.94 -3.73 5.24
C GLU A 24 -19.72 -3.30 4.39
N GLY A 25 -19.45 -2.00 4.18
CA GLY A 25 -18.36 -1.57 3.28
C GLY A 25 -16.93 -1.60 3.85
N LEU A 26 -16.77 -1.68 5.18
CA LEU A 26 -15.46 -1.54 5.85
C LEU A 26 -14.71 -2.88 5.99
N ALA A 27 -15.44 -3.96 6.27
CA ALA A 27 -14.86 -5.31 6.36
C ALA A 27 -14.38 -5.83 4.98
N ASP A 28 -15.03 -5.38 3.92
CA ASP A 28 -14.74 -5.76 2.52
C ASP A 28 -13.38 -5.26 2.03
N LEU A 29 -12.88 -4.13 2.54
CA LEU A 29 -11.59 -3.55 2.13
C LEU A 29 -10.39 -4.41 2.54
N ARG A 30 -10.41 -4.96 3.77
CA ARG A 30 -9.35 -5.86 4.25
C ARG A 30 -9.32 -7.17 3.46
N LEU A 31 -10.46 -7.60 2.93
CA LEU A 31 -10.58 -8.80 2.10
C LEU A 31 -10.20 -8.53 0.63
N ALA A 32 -10.38 -7.30 0.14
CA ALA A 32 -10.08 -6.93 -1.24
C ALA A 32 -8.66 -6.40 -1.46
N LEU A 33 -8.02 -5.82 -0.43
CA LEU A 33 -6.63 -5.37 -0.50
C LEU A 33 -5.68 -6.50 -0.08
N PRO A 34 -4.54 -6.68 -0.76
CA PRO A 34 -3.48 -7.57 -0.32
C PRO A 34 -3.02 -7.20 1.08
N SER A 35 -3.15 -8.14 2.03
CA SER A 35 -2.57 -7.98 3.35
C SER A 35 -1.09 -8.36 3.31
N LEU A 36 -0.22 -7.42 3.70
CA LEU A 36 1.18 -7.70 3.95
C LEU A 36 1.41 -7.84 5.47
N PRO A 37 1.91 -8.98 5.97
CA PRO A 37 2.26 -9.12 7.39
C PRO A 37 3.26 -8.07 7.82
N MET A 38 3.20 -7.64 9.09
CA MET A 38 4.10 -6.59 9.61
C MET A 38 5.58 -6.97 9.48
N ALA A 39 5.92 -8.24 9.71
CA ALA A 39 7.29 -8.74 9.57
C ALA A 39 7.79 -8.67 8.12
N SER A 40 6.92 -8.97 7.14
CA SER A 40 7.24 -8.84 5.72
C SER A 40 7.35 -7.37 5.27
N ALA A 41 6.48 -6.50 5.80
CA ALA A 41 6.56 -5.06 5.56
C ALA A 41 7.85 -4.45 6.15
N ALA A 42 8.30 -4.94 7.30
CA ALA A 42 9.56 -4.54 7.89
C ALA A 42 10.77 -5.01 7.05
N ALA A 43 10.76 -6.28 6.63
CA ALA A 43 11.75 -6.82 5.71
C ALA A 43 11.86 -6.02 4.41
N ALA A 44 10.72 -5.69 3.78
CA ALA A 44 10.69 -4.90 2.56
C ALA A 44 11.22 -3.47 2.75
N ARG A 45 10.88 -2.80 3.86
CA ARG A 45 11.42 -1.47 4.20
C ARG A 45 12.93 -1.46 4.29
N ILE A 46 13.48 -2.44 5.01
CA ILE A 46 14.94 -2.56 5.20
C ILE A 46 15.62 -2.94 3.88
N ALA A 47 15.13 -3.95 3.16
CA ALA A 47 15.77 -4.41 1.94
C ALA A 47 15.74 -3.37 0.82
N PHE A 48 14.62 -2.66 0.64
CA PHE A 48 14.49 -1.65 -0.41
C PHE A 48 14.95 -0.25 0.03
N ASP A 49 15.61 -0.11 1.18
CA ASP A 49 16.41 1.07 1.49
C ASP A 49 17.67 1.08 0.62
N SER A 50 17.94 2.20 -0.06
CA SER A 50 19.08 2.32 -0.97
C SER A 50 20.45 2.10 -0.30
N ARG A 51 20.54 2.23 1.03
CA ARG A 51 21.75 1.99 1.83
C ARG A 51 21.95 0.52 2.18
N CYS A 52 20.92 -0.33 2.03
CA CYS A 52 20.94 -1.72 2.46
C CYS A 52 22.00 -2.56 1.73
N SER A 53 22.17 -2.39 0.42
CA SER A 53 23.18 -3.12 -0.34
C SER A 53 24.60 -2.85 0.17
N THR A 54 24.91 -1.58 0.48
CA THR A 54 26.19 -1.16 1.06
C THR A 54 26.36 -1.63 2.51
N LEU A 55 25.25 -1.71 3.28
CA LEU A 55 25.24 -2.31 4.61
C LEU A 55 25.67 -3.77 4.54
N LEU A 56 24.92 -4.57 3.77
CA LEU A 56 25.13 -6.00 3.62
C LEU A 56 26.50 -6.32 3.02
N SER A 57 26.95 -5.58 1.99
CA SER A 57 28.28 -5.77 1.42
C SER A 57 29.37 -5.67 2.48
N ARG A 58 29.28 -4.72 3.42
CA ARG A 58 30.26 -4.58 4.50
C ARG A 58 30.20 -5.74 5.50
N TYR A 59 29.01 -6.14 5.95
CA TYR A 59 28.85 -7.27 6.86
C TYR A 59 29.30 -8.60 6.25
N LEU A 60 29.17 -8.73 4.93
CA LEU A 60 29.58 -9.90 4.16
C LEU A 60 30.98 -9.73 3.56
N GLY A 61 31.92 -9.11 4.30
CA GLY A 61 33.33 -9.07 3.91
C GLY A 61 33.63 -8.41 2.56
N GLY A 62 32.77 -7.51 2.08
CA GLY A 62 32.89 -6.86 0.77
C GLY A 62 32.15 -7.56 -0.38
N ALA A 63 31.27 -8.52 -0.10
CA ALA A 63 30.48 -9.23 -1.11
C ALA A 63 29.71 -8.28 -2.04
N THR A 64 29.48 -8.72 -3.28
CA THR A 64 28.65 -7.95 -4.22
C THR A 64 27.18 -8.23 -3.94
N VAL A 65 26.51 -7.27 -3.31
CA VAL A 65 25.09 -7.36 -2.98
C VAL A 65 24.26 -6.54 -3.96
N LYS A 66 23.34 -7.20 -4.68
CA LYS A 66 22.30 -6.52 -5.46
C LYS A 66 20.94 -6.88 -4.90
N ILE A 67 20.10 -5.86 -4.75
CA ILE A 67 18.74 -6.02 -4.26
C ILE A 67 17.79 -5.85 -5.43
N GLY A 68 16.98 -6.87 -5.67
CA GLY A 68 15.95 -6.90 -6.69
C GLY A 68 14.57 -7.04 -6.07
N ARG A 69 13.57 -6.91 -6.93
CA ARG A 69 12.17 -7.15 -6.59
C ARG A 69 11.70 -8.32 -7.41
N ARG A 70 11.12 -9.33 -6.77
CA ARG A 70 10.49 -10.43 -7.47
C ARG A 70 8.99 -10.39 -7.27
N HIS A 71 8.29 -10.52 -8.40
CA HIS A 71 6.85 -10.67 -8.43
C HIS A 71 6.52 -12.14 -8.63
N GLY A 72 5.53 -12.61 -7.90
CA GLY A 72 4.97 -13.93 -8.10
C GLY A 72 5.63 -15.05 -7.31
N GLN A 73 4.88 -16.14 -7.31
CA GLN A 73 4.97 -17.25 -6.39
C GLN A 73 5.95 -18.33 -6.87
N ARG A 74 6.84 -18.83 -6.00
CA ARG A 74 7.57 -20.09 -6.21
C ARG A 74 7.57 -20.92 -4.93
N PRO A 75 7.57 -22.26 -5.04
CA PRO A 75 7.91 -23.12 -3.92
C PRO A 75 9.39 -22.97 -3.61
N GLY A 76 9.70 -22.89 -2.31
CA GLY A 76 11.05 -22.64 -1.83
C GLY A 76 11.26 -23.25 -0.45
N LEU A 77 12.52 -23.44 -0.10
CA LEU A 77 12.94 -23.86 1.23
C LEU A 77 13.03 -22.63 2.12
N ARG A 78 12.13 -22.51 3.09
CA ARG A 78 12.20 -21.44 4.08
C ARG A 78 13.16 -21.82 5.19
N VAL A 79 14.02 -20.87 5.54
CA VAL A 79 15.02 -20.99 6.58
C VAL A 79 14.75 -19.88 7.59
N ALA A 80 14.35 -20.27 8.80
CA ALA A 80 14.24 -19.37 9.93
C ALA A 80 15.63 -19.23 10.56
N LEU A 81 16.16 -18.01 10.53
CA LEU A 81 17.47 -17.64 11.03
C LEU A 81 17.30 -16.79 12.29
N SER A 82 18.13 -17.05 13.29
CA SER A 82 18.28 -16.24 14.49
C SER A 82 19.66 -15.61 14.49
N SER A 83 19.74 -14.38 14.96
CA SER A 83 21.00 -13.70 15.24
C SER A 83 21.00 -13.23 16.69
N LEU A 84 22.12 -12.65 17.13
CA LEU A 84 22.19 -11.96 18.43
C LEU A 84 21.22 -10.77 18.55
N VAL A 85 20.75 -10.25 17.42
CA VAL A 85 19.93 -9.03 17.34
C VAL A 85 18.44 -9.34 17.18
N GLY A 86 18.11 -10.43 16.50
CA GLY A 86 16.74 -10.82 16.20
C GLY A 86 16.62 -11.92 15.17
N ASP A 87 15.37 -12.28 14.88
CA ASP A 87 14.97 -13.35 13.97
C ASP A 87 14.63 -12.82 12.56
N MET A 88 14.91 -13.63 11.55
CA MET A 88 14.48 -13.38 10.17
C MET A 88 14.13 -14.70 9.47
N VAL A 89 13.31 -14.60 8.43
CA VAL A 89 12.98 -15.74 7.57
C VAL A 89 13.42 -15.42 6.15
N VAL A 90 14.24 -16.31 5.61
CA VAL A 90 14.65 -16.26 4.21
C VAL A 90 14.14 -17.47 3.45
N GLU A 91 13.96 -17.34 2.15
CA GLU A 91 13.58 -18.42 1.26
C GLU A 91 14.68 -18.65 0.22
N LEU A 92 15.02 -19.92 0.03
CA LEU A 92 16.04 -20.38 -0.90
C LEU A 92 15.37 -21.23 -1.98
N ASP A 93 15.83 -21.08 -3.23
CA ASP A 93 15.38 -21.94 -4.33
C ASP A 93 16.13 -23.29 -4.28
N PRO A 94 15.46 -24.40 -3.90
CA PRO A 94 16.12 -25.70 -3.76
C PRO A 94 16.68 -26.23 -5.09
N ARG A 95 16.21 -25.72 -6.24
CA ARG A 95 16.66 -26.16 -7.56
C ARG A 95 18.03 -25.61 -7.95
N ARG A 96 18.54 -24.61 -7.23
CA ARG A 96 19.83 -23.98 -7.52
C ARG A 96 21.04 -24.79 -7.03
N CYS A 97 20.86 -25.64 -6.03
CA CYS A 97 21.95 -26.47 -5.51
C CYS A 97 21.42 -27.81 -4.98
N ALA A 98 22.14 -28.89 -5.27
CA ALA A 98 21.81 -30.23 -4.78
C ALA A 98 21.72 -30.30 -3.25
N ALA A 99 22.50 -29.48 -2.56
CA ALA A 99 22.49 -29.42 -1.10
C ALA A 99 21.18 -28.80 -0.55
N TRP A 100 20.67 -27.74 -1.19
CA TRP A 100 19.35 -27.18 -0.85
C TRP A 100 18.21 -28.14 -1.20
N ALA A 101 18.32 -28.88 -2.30
CA ALA A 101 17.34 -29.91 -2.66
C ALA A 101 17.30 -31.07 -1.65
N LEU A 102 18.44 -31.42 -1.05
CA LEU A 102 18.49 -32.40 0.03
C LEU A 102 17.78 -31.87 1.29
N LEU A 103 18.11 -30.65 1.71
CA LEU A 103 17.49 -30.02 2.87
C LEU A 103 15.97 -29.84 2.70
N ASP A 104 15.49 -29.49 1.50
CA ASP A 104 14.06 -29.44 1.20
C ASP A 104 13.37 -30.78 1.41
N ARG A 105 14.00 -31.90 1.03
CA ARG A 105 13.44 -33.23 1.26
C ARG A 105 13.42 -33.59 2.74
N LEU A 106 14.51 -33.34 3.46
CA LEU A 106 14.59 -33.63 4.90
C LEU A 106 13.59 -32.77 5.69
N ALA A 107 13.41 -31.50 5.32
CA ALA A 107 12.47 -30.59 5.97
C ALA A 107 10.98 -30.95 5.75
N ARG A 108 10.67 -31.84 4.79
CA ARG A 108 9.30 -32.38 4.61
C ARG A 108 8.98 -33.49 5.62
N GLU A 109 9.99 -34.10 6.23
CA GLU A 109 9.83 -35.17 7.21
C GLU A 109 10.03 -34.61 8.63
N PRO A 110 8.97 -34.50 9.46
CA PRO A 110 9.07 -33.89 10.79
C PRO A 110 10.09 -34.59 11.71
N GLN A 111 10.33 -35.89 11.51
CA GLN A 111 11.27 -36.69 12.28
C GLN A 111 12.74 -36.36 11.95
N GLN A 112 12.99 -35.75 10.79
CA GLN A 112 14.34 -35.43 10.30
C GLN A 112 14.66 -33.93 10.44
N GLN A 113 13.79 -33.16 11.11
CA GLN A 113 13.95 -31.72 11.26
C GLN A 113 15.26 -31.35 11.95
N ASP A 114 15.61 -32.03 13.04
CA ASP A 114 16.85 -31.76 13.78
C ASP A 114 18.10 -32.05 12.93
N LEU A 115 18.06 -33.12 12.14
CA LEU A 115 19.13 -33.46 11.19
C LEU A 115 19.22 -32.41 10.08
N ALA A 116 18.09 -31.98 9.53
CA ALA A 116 18.04 -30.95 8.51
C ALA A 116 18.64 -29.63 9.03
N CYS A 117 18.26 -29.20 10.23
CA CYS A 117 18.79 -28.00 10.87
C CYS A 117 20.30 -28.11 11.12
N ALA A 118 20.78 -29.23 11.66
CA ALA A 118 22.21 -29.44 11.91
C ALA A 118 23.04 -29.40 10.62
N LEU A 119 22.57 -30.07 9.55
CA LEU A 119 23.23 -30.05 8.24
C LEU A 119 23.22 -28.65 7.62
N ALA A 120 22.09 -27.93 7.72
CA ALA A 120 21.98 -26.59 7.20
C ALA A 120 22.91 -25.63 7.94
N SER A 121 23.04 -25.74 9.27
CA SER A 121 23.95 -24.90 10.06
C SER A 121 25.40 -25.12 9.63
N GLU A 122 25.86 -26.37 9.51
CA GLU A 122 27.23 -26.65 9.04
C GLU A 122 27.46 -26.14 7.61
N MET A 123 26.45 -26.23 6.73
CA MET A 123 26.53 -25.69 5.38
C MET A 123 26.67 -24.17 5.37
N VAL A 124 25.87 -23.46 6.17
CA VAL A 124 25.94 -22.00 6.29
C VAL A 124 27.29 -21.58 6.87
N ASP A 125 27.74 -22.23 7.94
CA ASP A 125 29.05 -21.97 8.56
C ASP A 125 30.18 -22.17 7.56
N ARG A 126 30.12 -23.23 6.75
CA ARG A 126 31.10 -23.48 5.70
C ARG A 126 31.09 -22.38 4.63
N VAL A 127 29.92 -21.96 4.15
CA VAL A 127 29.81 -20.86 3.18
C VAL A 127 30.35 -19.56 3.77
N CYS A 128 30.03 -19.25 5.02
CA CYS A 128 30.53 -18.08 5.71
C CYS A 128 32.06 -18.12 5.85
N ARG A 129 32.66 -19.25 6.25
CA ARG A 129 34.11 -19.42 6.35
C ARG A 129 34.81 -19.30 4.98
N ASP A 130 34.31 -19.99 3.96
CA ASP A 130 34.92 -20.01 2.62
C ASP A 130 34.92 -18.62 1.95
N ARG A 131 33.95 -17.76 2.31
CA ARG A 131 33.79 -16.41 1.76
C ARG A 131 34.34 -15.30 2.65
N GLY A 132 34.84 -15.62 3.84
CA GLY A 132 35.33 -14.62 4.81
C GLY A 132 34.20 -13.77 5.40
N TYR A 133 32.98 -14.30 5.48
CA TYR A 133 31.86 -13.69 6.22
C TYR A 133 32.02 -14.00 7.71
N GLU A 134 33.14 -13.60 8.31
CA GLU A 134 33.39 -13.80 9.73
C GLU A 134 32.44 -12.90 10.56
N ASP A 135 31.96 -13.39 11.72
CA ASP A 135 31.05 -12.69 12.66
C ASP A 135 29.58 -12.47 12.28
N VAL A 136 28.99 -13.17 11.28
CA VAL A 136 27.54 -13.00 11.00
C VAL A 136 26.64 -13.57 12.11
N GLY A 137 27.13 -14.55 12.89
CA GLY A 137 26.46 -15.05 14.10
C GLY A 137 25.03 -15.55 13.88
N LEU A 138 24.77 -16.22 12.75
CA LEU A 138 23.45 -16.74 12.38
C LEU A 138 23.29 -18.19 12.81
N GLU A 139 22.21 -18.47 13.52
CA GLU A 139 21.79 -19.83 13.88
C GLU A 139 20.51 -20.21 13.12
N ILE A 140 20.45 -21.44 12.61
CA ILE A 140 19.25 -21.94 11.94
C ILE A 140 18.30 -22.53 12.98
N ARG A 141 17.13 -21.90 13.14
CA ARG A 141 16.10 -22.33 14.10
C ARG A 141 15.16 -23.38 13.53
N ALA A 142 14.79 -23.23 12.26
CA ALA A 142 13.87 -24.13 11.60
C ALA A 142 14.03 -24.08 10.09
N LEU A 143 13.73 -25.20 9.46
CA LEU A 143 13.58 -25.34 8.01
C LEU A 143 12.12 -25.69 7.71
N THR A 144 11.54 -25.09 6.68
CA THR A 144 10.18 -25.42 6.27
C THR A 144 10.14 -25.47 4.75
N ALA A 145 9.92 -26.68 4.22
CA ALA A 145 9.65 -26.85 2.80
C ALA A 145 8.25 -26.31 2.49
N SER A 146 8.15 -25.38 1.55
CA SER A 146 6.87 -24.78 1.17
C SER A 146 6.54 -25.12 -0.28
N ASP A 147 5.57 -26.01 -0.49
CA ASP A 147 4.98 -26.25 -1.82
C ASP A 147 3.95 -25.17 -2.19
N THR A 148 3.31 -24.59 -1.17
CA THR A 148 2.44 -23.44 -1.30
C THR A 148 3.30 -22.19 -1.38
N ALA A 149 3.36 -21.60 -2.56
CA ALA A 149 3.90 -20.27 -2.66
C ALA A 149 2.97 -19.31 -1.87
N LEU A 150 3.56 -18.46 -1.03
CA LEU A 150 2.83 -17.52 -0.17
C LEU A 150 1.77 -16.80 -0.99
N ALA A 151 0.51 -16.82 -0.55
CA ALA A 151 -0.63 -16.09 -1.12
C ALA A 151 -0.47 -14.56 -0.98
N THR A 152 0.74 -14.05 -1.16
CA THR A 152 1.07 -12.64 -1.18
C THR A 152 1.23 -12.24 -2.64
N THR A 153 0.31 -11.42 -3.15
CA THR A 153 0.53 -10.66 -4.39
C THR A 153 1.67 -9.65 -4.23
N ALA A 154 2.04 -9.35 -2.97
CA ALA A 154 3.12 -8.45 -2.62
C ALA A 154 4.47 -8.95 -3.14
N SER A 155 5.33 -8.00 -3.43
CA SER A 155 6.65 -8.28 -3.96
C SER A 155 7.66 -8.52 -2.86
N VAL A 156 8.45 -9.56 -3.06
CA VAL A 156 9.48 -9.99 -2.12
C VAL A 156 10.83 -9.41 -2.54
N ALA A 157 11.66 -9.06 -1.57
CA ALA A 157 13.01 -8.59 -1.82
C ALA A 157 13.92 -9.78 -2.16
N THR A 158 14.56 -9.74 -3.34
CA THR A 158 15.59 -10.70 -3.73
C THR A 158 16.96 -10.13 -3.44
N LEU A 159 17.69 -10.77 -2.56
CA LEU A 159 19.09 -10.47 -2.24
C LEU A 159 19.97 -11.40 -3.07
N ARG A 160 20.68 -10.83 -4.06
CA ARG A 160 21.71 -11.56 -4.79
C ARG A 160 23.07 -11.20 -4.21
N ILE A 161 23.65 -12.15 -3.48
CA ILE A 161 24.95 -12.05 -2.81
C ILE A 161 25.92 -12.93 -3.59
N ASP A 162 26.83 -12.32 -4.33
CA ASP A 162 27.72 -13.00 -5.27
C ASP A 162 26.93 -13.87 -6.28
N GLU A 163 27.03 -15.19 -6.18
CA GLU A 163 26.33 -16.18 -7.03
C GLU A 163 25.05 -16.73 -6.37
N HIS A 164 24.80 -16.39 -5.11
CA HIS A 164 23.67 -16.88 -4.34
C HIS A 164 22.50 -15.90 -4.43
N GLU A 165 21.29 -16.44 -4.53
CA GLU A 165 20.06 -15.66 -4.52
C GLU A 165 19.20 -16.14 -3.37
N ILE A 166 18.82 -15.18 -2.53
CA ILE A 166 18.08 -15.40 -1.29
C ILE A 166 16.89 -14.45 -1.32
N GLU A 167 15.70 -14.96 -1.02
CA GLU A 167 14.50 -14.15 -0.89
C GLU A 167 14.29 -13.80 0.59
N LEU A 168 14.21 -12.50 0.93
CA LEU A 168 13.95 -12.07 2.30
C LEU A 168 12.45 -11.94 2.52
N LEU A 169 11.87 -12.84 3.32
CA LEU A 169 10.42 -12.94 3.52
C LEU A 169 9.94 -12.12 4.71
N GLU A 170 10.59 -12.31 5.85
CA GLU A 170 10.16 -11.75 7.13
C GLU A 170 11.37 -11.34 7.96
N MET A 171 11.16 -10.31 8.76
CA MET A 171 12.14 -9.79 9.70
C MET A 171 11.39 -9.36 10.96
N ASP A 172 11.89 -9.76 12.12
CA ASP A 172 11.29 -9.33 13.37
C ASP A 172 11.55 -7.84 13.65
N ALA A 173 10.90 -7.31 14.69
CA ALA A 173 11.00 -5.90 15.04
C ALA A 173 12.41 -5.52 15.54
N ALA A 174 13.10 -6.43 16.23
CA ALA A 174 14.41 -6.16 16.84
C ALA A 174 15.49 -6.02 15.76
N PHE A 175 15.56 -6.96 14.83
CA PHE A 175 16.46 -6.91 13.69
C PHE A 175 16.15 -5.73 12.76
N SER A 176 14.86 -5.45 12.55
CA SER A 176 14.43 -4.29 11.74
C SER A 176 14.90 -2.96 12.33
N LEU A 177 14.80 -2.80 13.65
CA LEU A 177 15.24 -1.59 14.34
C LEU A 177 16.76 -1.42 14.25
N PHE A 178 17.50 -2.49 14.55
CA PHE A 178 18.96 -2.50 14.46
C PHE A 178 19.44 -2.16 13.04
N ALA A 179 18.89 -2.81 12.02
CA ALA A 179 19.25 -2.53 10.63
C ALA A 179 18.96 -1.08 10.23
N ALA A 180 17.84 -0.51 10.71
CA ALA A 180 17.51 0.89 10.46
C ALA A 180 18.49 1.85 11.16
N GLU A 181 18.91 1.56 12.39
CA GLU A 181 19.90 2.36 13.13
C GLU A 181 21.27 2.34 12.42
N GLU A 182 21.77 1.17 12.05
CA GLU A 182 23.01 1.00 11.28
C GLU A 182 22.99 1.74 9.94
N MET A 183 21.82 1.85 9.31
CA MET A 183 21.67 2.63 8.06
C MET A 183 21.65 4.14 8.30
N ARG A 184 21.14 4.64 9.43
CA ARG A 184 21.11 6.09 9.75
C ARG A 184 22.50 6.68 9.94
N GLU A 185 23.44 5.90 10.47
CA GLU A 185 24.82 6.36 10.61
C GLU A 185 25.52 6.58 9.26
N ARG A 186 24.91 6.14 8.15
CA ARG A 186 25.53 6.17 6.82
C ARG A 186 25.11 7.39 6.01
N PRO A 187 26.05 8.01 5.29
CA PRO A 187 25.82 9.28 4.63
C PRO A 187 24.89 9.11 3.43
N VAL A 188 23.66 9.62 3.56
CA VAL A 188 22.97 10.21 2.41
C VAL A 188 23.65 11.56 2.14
N VAL A 189 23.64 12.02 0.88
CA VAL A 189 24.12 13.34 0.46
C VAL A 189 23.14 14.43 0.96
N ILE A 190 22.92 14.47 2.27
CA ILE A 190 22.03 15.40 2.97
C ILE A 190 22.80 15.99 4.14
N PRO A 191 22.84 17.33 4.28
CA PRO A 191 23.43 18.00 5.43
C PRO A 191 22.86 17.45 6.75
N PRO A 192 23.69 17.23 7.79
CA PRO A 192 23.26 16.59 9.04
C PRO A 192 22.03 17.24 9.68
N MET A 193 21.95 18.57 9.62
CA MET A 193 20.82 19.34 10.17
C MET A 193 19.49 19.06 9.48
N LEU A 194 19.50 18.63 8.21
CA LEU A 194 18.29 18.35 7.45
C LEU A 194 17.85 16.89 7.54
N ARG A 195 18.70 15.99 8.04
CA ARG A 195 18.41 14.55 8.08
C ARG A 195 17.17 14.22 8.92
N SER A 196 17.06 14.83 10.09
CA SER A 196 15.95 14.64 11.03
C SER A 196 14.71 15.47 10.71
N LEU A 197 14.74 16.29 9.65
CA LEU A 197 13.60 17.10 9.25
C LEU A 197 12.45 16.20 8.80
N ARG A 198 11.39 16.14 9.61
CA ARG A 198 10.19 15.36 9.33
C ARG A 198 9.29 16.08 8.34
N LEU A 199 8.99 15.41 7.22
CA LEU A 199 8.09 15.91 6.19
C LEU A 199 6.80 15.09 6.23
N SER A 200 5.66 15.78 6.28
CA SER A 200 4.35 15.14 6.15
C SER A 200 4.12 14.74 4.69
N GLY A 201 3.78 13.47 4.47
CA GLY A 201 3.49 12.95 3.15
C GLY A 201 1.98 12.92 2.88
N THR A 202 1.64 13.07 1.61
CA THR A 202 0.26 13.01 1.10
C THR A 202 0.24 12.02 -0.07
N ALA A 203 -0.61 11.00 0.02
CA ALA A 203 -0.82 10.01 -1.02
C ALA A 203 -2.04 10.38 -1.85
N ARG A 204 -1.80 10.86 -3.07
CA ARG A 204 -2.87 11.17 -4.03
C ARG A 204 -3.32 9.89 -4.73
N LEU A 205 -4.53 9.45 -4.37
CA LEU A 205 -5.22 8.26 -4.88
C LEU A 205 -5.67 8.43 -6.33
N GLY A 206 -6.02 9.65 -6.72
CA GLY A 206 -6.40 9.99 -8.08
C GLY A 206 -6.87 11.43 -8.21
N GLU A 207 -7.15 11.82 -9.45
CA GLU A 207 -7.74 13.12 -9.78
C GLU A 207 -8.97 12.90 -10.66
N ARG A 208 -10.05 13.64 -10.39
CA ARG A 208 -11.22 13.71 -11.27
C ARG A 208 -11.52 15.15 -11.61
N ARG A 209 -11.86 15.40 -12.87
CA ARG A 209 -12.46 16.66 -13.27
C ARG A 209 -13.97 16.57 -13.07
N LEU A 210 -14.52 17.53 -12.36
CA LEU A 210 -15.95 17.67 -12.15
C LEU A 210 -16.36 19.08 -12.56
N GLY A 211 -17.40 19.18 -13.39
CA GLY A 211 -18.05 20.44 -13.69
C GLY A 211 -18.78 20.97 -12.46
N ALA A 212 -18.93 22.29 -12.34
CA ALA A 212 -19.62 22.90 -11.20
C ALA A 212 -21.07 22.39 -11.03
N SER A 213 -21.77 22.07 -12.12
CA SER A 213 -23.11 21.45 -12.07
C SER A 213 -23.13 20.04 -11.47
N GLN A 214 -22.06 19.24 -11.66
CA GLN A 214 -21.92 17.91 -11.07
C GLN A 214 -21.49 18.00 -9.60
N TRP A 215 -20.60 18.94 -9.28
CA TRP A 215 -20.12 19.21 -7.93
C TRP A 215 -21.22 19.55 -6.93
N ILE A 216 -22.24 20.31 -7.37
CA ILE A 216 -23.38 20.71 -6.51
C ILE A 216 -24.27 19.52 -6.15
N LEU A 217 -24.28 18.48 -6.98
CA LEU A 217 -25.10 17.29 -6.77
C LEU A 217 -24.45 16.26 -5.84
N VAL A 218 -23.17 16.42 -5.52
CA VAL A 218 -22.44 15.49 -4.66
C VAL A 218 -22.99 15.55 -3.24
N ALA A 219 -23.58 14.44 -2.80
CA ALA A 219 -24.11 14.27 -1.46
C ALA A 219 -23.27 13.27 -0.64
N PRO A 220 -23.31 13.37 0.70
CA PRO A 220 -22.86 12.28 1.56
C PRO A 220 -23.50 10.95 1.14
N GLY A 221 -22.68 9.90 0.99
CA GLY A 221 -23.08 8.59 0.49
C GLY A 221 -22.70 8.33 -0.96
N ASP A 222 -22.45 9.36 -1.78
CA ASP A 222 -22.03 9.19 -3.17
C ASP A 222 -20.65 8.54 -3.26
N ILE A 223 -20.43 7.72 -4.30
CA ILE A 223 -19.19 6.98 -4.49
C ILE A 223 -18.48 7.46 -5.76
N PHE A 224 -17.26 7.94 -5.61
CA PHE A 224 -16.35 8.24 -6.72
C PHE A 224 -15.46 7.04 -7.00
N LEU A 225 -15.62 6.41 -8.16
CA LEU A 225 -14.64 5.45 -8.67
C LEU A 225 -13.34 6.17 -9.05
N LEU A 226 -12.22 5.63 -8.57
CA LEU A 226 -10.88 6.08 -8.88
C LEU A 226 -10.32 5.23 -10.03
N GLY A 227 -9.66 5.88 -10.98
CA GLY A 227 -9.02 5.21 -12.11
C GLY A 227 -7.80 4.39 -11.68
N ARG A 228 -7.32 3.52 -12.58
CA ARG A 228 -6.07 2.75 -12.41
C ARG A 228 -4.85 3.64 -12.66
N SER A 229 -4.67 4.69 -11.86
CA SER A 229 -3.48 5.54 -11.90
C SER A 229 -2.47 5.14 -10.81
N PRO A 230 -1.16 5.29 -11.05
CA PRO A 230 -0.18 5.15 -9.98
C PRO A 230 -0.46 6.19 -8.89
N LEU A 231 -0.45 5.74 -7.64
CA LEU A 231 -0.55 6.59 -6.46
C LEU A 231 0.65 7.54 -6.45
N GLN A 232 0.41 8.85 -6.38
CA GLN A 232 1.49 9.82 -6.22
C GLN A 232 1.62 10.19 -4.75
N ILE A 233 2.74 9.82 -4.12
CA ILE A 233 3.06 10.22 -2.76
C ILE A 233 3.94 11.47 -2.83
N GLY A 234 3.50 12.57 -2.23
CA GLY A 234 4.20 13.84 -2.21
C GLY A 234 4.56 14.29 -0.79
N TRP A 235 5.79 14.71 -0.57
CA TRP A 235 6.25 15.36 0.66
C TRP A 235 6.60 16.81 0.37
N ARG A 236 6.06 17.74 1.16
CA ARG A 236 6.29 19.18 0.96
C ARG A 236 7.51 19.63 1.79
N ILE A 237 8.49 20.25 1.14
CA ILE A 237 9.73 20.72 1.78
C ILE A 237 9.64 22.21 2.19
N GLY A 238 8.57 22.90 1.79
CA GLY A 238 8.42 24.35 1.93
C GLY A 238 8.81 25.10 0.64
N ALA A 239 8.59 26.41 0.58
CA ALA A 239 8.89 27.26 -0.59
C ALA A 239 8.30 26.78 -1.94
N GLY A 240 7.20 26.01 -1.90
CA GLY A 240 6.56 25.44 -3.09
C GLY A 240 7.26 24.21 -3.67
N GLN A 241 8.30 23.68 -3.03
CA GLN A 241 8.99 22.48 -3.46
C GLN A 241 8.39 21.23 -2.81
N SER A 242 8.36 20.14 -3.58
CA SER A 242 7.90 18.83 -3.12
C SER A 242 8.73 17.70 -3.70
N LEU A 243 8.93 16.67 -2.89
CA LEU A 243 9.48 15.37 -3.30
C LEU A 243 8.31 14.48 -3.67
N HIS A 244 8.46 13.68 -4.74
CA HIS A 244 7.42 12.77 -5.19
C HIS A 244 7.95 11.36 -5.37
N ALA A 245 7.18 10.38 -4.90
CA ALA A 245 7.33 8.98 -5.22
C ALA A 245 6.07 8.45 -5.90
N SER A 246 6.23 7.50 -6.81
CA SER A 246 5.10 6.80 -7.43
C SER A 246 4.97 5.42 -6.79
N ALA A 247 3.79 5.12 -6.26
CA ALA A 247 3.44 3.82 -5.72
C ALA A 247 2.31 3.20 -6.53
N ARG A 248 2.16 1.87 -6.44
CA ARG A 248 1.03 1.15 -7.02
C ARG A 248 0.26 0.51 -5.89
N LEU A 249 -1.03 0.81 -5.79
CA LEU A 249 -1.91 0.02 -4.95
C LEU A 249 -2.15 -1.31 -5.69
N GLU A 250 -1.68 -2.40 -5.11
CA GLU A 250 -2.08 -3.73 -5.57
C GLU A 250 -3.46 -4.00 -4.95
N CYS A 251 -4.47 -4.26 -5.77
CA CYS A 251 -5.76 -4.79 -5.30
C CYS A 251 -5.81 -6.26 -5.73
N SER A 252 -6.21 -7.16 -4.82
CA SER A 252 -6.50 -8.52 -5.25
C SER A 252 -7.87 -8.52 -5.92
N PRO A 253 -8.07 -9.19 -7.06
CA PRO A 253 -9.42 -9.34 -7.59
C PRO A 253 -10.26 -10.06 -6.52
N PRO A 254 -11.42 -9.52 -6.10
CA PRO A 254 -12.32 -10.26 -5.23
C PRO A 254 -12.68 -11.60 -5.87
N GLY A 255 -12.92 -12.62 -5.04
CA GLY A 255 -13.47 -13.90 -5.51
C GLY A 255 -14.78 -13.69 -6.30
N PRO A 256 -15.34 -14.74 -6.95
CA PRO A 256 -16.39 -14.66 -7.96
C PRO A 256 -17.78 -14.14 -7.49
N ARG A 257 -17.85 -13.43 -6.36
CA ARG A 257 -19.08 -12.91 -5.78
C ARG A 257 -18.89 -11.48 -5.23
N ALA A 258 -18.34 -10.58 -6.04
CA ALA A 258 -18.49 -9.16 -5.79
C ALA A 258 -19.87 -8.70 -6.31
N PRO A 259 -20.68 -7.98 -5.52
CA PRO A 259 -21.87 -7.32 -6.04
C PRO A 259 -21.47 -6.30 -7.11
N GLN A 260 -22.16 -6.33 -8.24
CA GLN A 260 -21.96 -5.36 -9.31
C GLN A 260 -22.30 -3.96 -8.78
N PRO A 261 -21.43 -2.96 -8.95
CA PRO A 261 -21.75 -1.62 -8.53
C PRO A 261 -22.85 -1.02 -9.38
N LEU A 262 -23.92 -0.61 -8.71
CA LEU A 262 -24.94 0.27 -9.28
C LEU A 262 -24.41 1.71 -9.22
N LEU A 263 -23.52 2.06 -10.14
CA LEU A 263 -23.36 3.39 -10.78
C LEU A 263 -21.98 3.47 -11.44
N THR A 264 -21.91 2.99 -12.68
CA THR A 264 -21.04 3.64 -13.65
C THR A 264 -21.67 4.99 -13.92
N LEU A 265 -20.98 6.10 -13.65
CA LEU A 265 -21.35 7.40 -14.22
C LEU A 265 -20.93 7.41 -15.70
N GLU A 266 -21.42 6.41 -16.44
CA GLU A 266 -21.49 6.37 -17.88
C GLU A 266 -22.62 7.34 -18.22
N THR A 267 -22.23 8.57 -18.60
CA THR A 267 -22.77 9.34 -19.72
C THR A 267 -24.23 9.07 -20.17
N ALA A 268 -25.18 8.94 -19.24
CA ALA A 268 -26.58 8.59 -19.53
C ALA A 268 -27.57 9.70 -19.15
N LEU A 269 -27.14 10.96 -19.24
CA LEU A 269 -28.03 12.14 -19.18
C LEU A 269 -27.72 13.11 -20.32
N LEU A 270 -27.63 12.59 -21.54
CA LEU A 270 -27.78 13.39 -22.77
C LEU A 270 -29.20 13.16 -23.30
N GLY A 271 -30.20 13.71 -22.61
CA GLY A 271 -31.41 14.15 -23.29
C GLY A 271 -31.10 15.44 -24.04
N PRO A 272 -31.72 15.71 -25.21
CA PRO A 272 -31.47 16.94 -25.95
C PRO A 272 -31.89 18.12 -25.06
N LYS A 273 -30.91 18.88 -24.58
CA LYS A 273 -31.15 20.14 -23.86
C LYS A 273 -31.46 21.18 -24.92
N GLU A 274 -32.73 21.56 -25.05
CA GLU A 274 -33.11 22.76 -25.79
C GLU A 274 -32.31 23.94 -25.24
N GLU A 275 -31.61 24.62 -26.16
CA GLU A 275 -30.79 25.79 -25.91
C GLU A 275 -31.66 26.94 -25.40
N ALA A 276 -31.69 27.12 -24.09
CA ALA A 276 -31.92 28.41 -23.48
C ALA A 276 -30.56 28.91 -22.98
N VAL A 277 -29.82 29.60 -23.85
CA VAL A 277 -28.64 30.37 -23.46
C VAL A 277 -29.15 31.52 -22.60
N MET A 278 -29.17 31.28 -21.29
CA MET A 278 -29.38 32.32 -20.30
C MET A 278 -28.00 32.76 -19.83
N ASP A 279 -27.51 33.85 -20.40
CA ASP A 279 -26.28 34.54 -19.98
C ASP A 279 -26.46 35.05 -18.54
N THR A 280 -26.23 34.15 -17.59
CA THR A 280 -26.15 34.45 -16.16
C THR A 280 -24.74 34.07 -15.71
N PRO A 281 -24.10 34.83 -14.80
CA PRO A 281 -22.79 34.49 -14.27
C PRO A 281 -22.73 33.05 -13.72
N ASP A 282 -23.85 32.55 -13.19
CA ASP A 282 -24.01 31.19 -12.70
C ASP A 282 -23.96 30.11 -13.81
N ALA A 283 -24.43 30.42 -15.03
CA ALA A 283 -24.33 29.51 -16.17
C ALA A 283 -22.87 29.38 -16.67
N VAL A 284 -22.12 30.49 -16.67
CA VAL A 284 -20.68 30.49 -17.02
C VAL A 284 -19.86 29.75 -15.96
N LEU A 285 -20.18 29.90 -14.67
CA LEU A 285 -19.55 29.15 -13.59
C LEU A 285 -19.87 27.65 -13.65
N ALA A 286 -21.08 27.28 -14.12
CA ALA A 286 -21.50 25.88 -14.27
C ALA A 286 -20.64 25.06 -15.27
N GLU A 287 -20.01 25.75 -16.23
CA GLU A 287 -19.13 25.19 -17.27
C GLU A 287 -17.67 25.01 -16.80
N ILE A 288 -17.29 25.55 -15.65
CA ILE A 288 -15.93 25.43 -15.12
C ILE A 288 -15.74 24.02 -14.55
N GLU A 289 -14.87 23.24 -15.19
CA GLU A 289 -14.38 21.97 -14.66
C GLU A 289 -13.22 22.21 -13.69
N LEU A 290 -13.41 21.78 -12.44
CA LEU A 290 -12.38 21.88 -11.41
C LEU A 290 -11.76 20.51 -11.15
N PRO A 291 -10.41 20.41 -11.10
CA PRO A 291 -9.73 19.18 -10.72
C PRO A 291 -9.89 18.92 -9.23
N VAL A 292 -10.37 17.73 -8.89
CA VAL A 292 -10.58 17.22 -7.54
C VAL A 292 -9.58 16.12 -7.27
N GLN A 293 -8.71 16.34 -6.30
CA GLN A 293 -7.69 15.40 -5.89
C GLN A 293 -8.17 14.66 -4.64
N PHE A 294 -8.03 13.34 -4.66
CA PHE A 294 -8.36 12.50 -3.52
C PHE A 294 -7.05 12.16 -2.79
N GLU A 295 -6.86 12.72 -1.60
CA GLU A 295 -5.60 12.63 -0.85
C GLU A 295 -5.78 11.86 0.46
N LEU A 296 -4.85 10.95 0.72
CA LEU A 296 -4.73 10.23 1.97
C LEU A 296 -3.49 10.73 2.71
N GLN A 297 -3.63 11.10 3.98
CA GLN A 297 -2.48 11.50 4.79
C GLN A 297 -1.60 10.27 5.05
N THR A 298 -0.30 10.40 4.83
CA THR A 298 0.67 9.34 5.11
C THR A 298 1.48 9.68 6.36
N THR A 299 2.22 8.69 6.86
CA THR A 299 3.15 8.91 7.98
C THR A 299 4.17 9.99 7.67
N SER A 300 4.51 10.77 8.69
CA SER A 300 5.58 11.77 8.62
C SER A 300 6.95 11.09 8.70
N LEU A 301 7.75 11.21 7.63
CA LEU A 301 9.06 10.57 7.52
C LEU A 301 10.18 11.62 7.57
N PRO A 302 11.33 11.31 8.18
CA PRO A 302 12.50 12.18 8.11
C PRO A 302 13.05 12.24 6.68
N LEU A 303 13.62 13.38 6.29
CA LEU A 303 14.14 13.61 4.94
C LEU A 303 15.18 12.57 4.52
N GLU A 304 15.99 12.07 5.47
CA GLU A 304 16.96 11.00 5.19
C GLU A 304 16.29 9.68 4.77
N GLU A 305 15.15 9.32 5.36
CA GLU A 305 14.40 8.12 4.99
C GLU A 305 13.72 8.32 3.64
N ILE A 306 13.16 9.50 3.37
CA ILE A 306 12.56 9.83 2.07
C ILE A 306 13.59 9.75 0.94
N ALA A 307 14.80 10.25 1.17
CA ALA A 307 15.87 10.18 0.19
C ALA A 307 16.45 8.77 0.01
N ALA A 308 16.25 7.88 0.99
CA ALA A 308 16.70 6.51 0.94
C ALA A 308 15.70 5.56 0.25
N LEU A 309 14.48 6.03 -0.07
CA LEU A 309 13.42 5.22 -0.70
C LEU A 309 13.88 4.61 -2.03
N GLY A 310 13.93 3.28 -2.07
CA GLY A 310 14.13 2.50 -3.30
C GLY A 310 12.82 1.91 -3.85
N PRO A 311 12.82 1.46 -5.13
CA PRO A 311 11.70 0.75 -5.70
C PRO A 311 11.35 -0.52 -4.90
N GLY A 312 10.09 -0.64 -4.45
CA GLY A 312 9.63 -1.77 -3.61
C GLY A 312 9.51 -1.44 -2.12
N HIS A 313 10.00 -0.28 -1.69
CA HIS A 313 9.86 0.18 -0.30
C HIS A 313 8.39 0.31 0.10
N VAL A 314 8.07 -0.13 1.31
CA VAL A 314 6.69 -0.13 1.84
C VAL A 314 6.52 1.03 2.80
N ILE A 315 5.64 1.98 2.46
CA ILE A 315 5.26 3.07 3.35
C ILE A 315 3.98 2.65 4.08
N ALA A 316 4.08 2.46 5.38
CA ALA A 316 2.90 2.24 6.23
C ALA A 316 2.11 3.56 6.39
N LEU A 317 0.82 3.43 6.61
CA LEU A 317 -0.06 4.54 6.95
C LEU A 317 -0.34 4.49 8.45
N ASP A 318 -0.40 5.65 9.11
CA ASP A 318 -0.61 5.76 10.57
C ASP A 318 -2.03 5.36 11.03
N VAL A 319 -2.93 5.12 10.07
CA VAL A 319 -4.34 4.88 10.32
C VAL A 319 -4.72 3.52 9.74
N PRO A 320 -5.48 2.68 10.48
CA PRO A 320 -6.05 1.46 9.91
C PRO A 320 -6.82 1.76 8.64
N VAL A 321 -6.80 0.85 7.66
CA VAL A 321 -7.53 1.01 6.38
C VAL A 321 -9.00 1.40 6.60
N GLU A 322 -9.63 0.85 7.64
CA GLU A 322 -11.01 1.11 8.03
C GLU A 322 -11.28 2.55 8.49
N GLN A 323 -10.26 3.23 9.03
CA GLN A 323 -10.35 4.59 9.56
C GLN A 323 -9.68 5.61 8.63
N ALA A 324 -9.17 5.16 7.48
CA ALA A 324 -8.46 5.98 6.51
C ALA A 324 -9.42 7.01 5.88
N VAL A 325 -9.38 8.25 6.40
CA VAL A 325 -10.14 9.37 5.86
C VAL A 325 -9.44 9.91 4.62
N VAL A 326 -10.15 9.92 3.50
CA VAL A 326 -9.71 10.53 2.24
C VAL A 326 -10.19 11.97 2.19
N GLN A 327 -9.28 12.91 1.99
CA GLN A 327 -9.58 14.32 1.80
C GLN A 327 -9.83 14.63 0.32
N LEU A 328 -10.90 15.35 0.03
CA LEU A 328 -11.17 15.90 -1.29
C LEU A 328 -10.54 17.29 -1.36
N MET A 329 -9.55 17.45 -2.22
CA MET A 329 -8.77 18.66 -2.37
C MET A 329 -9.04 19.30 -3.73
N CYS A 330 -9.47 20.55 -3.75
CA CYS A 330 -9.63 21.34 -4.97
C CYS A 330 -8.74 22.58 -4.85
N GLN A 331 -7.78 22.74 -5.77
CA GLN A 331 -6.83 23.87 -5.77
C GLN A 331 -6.15 24.09 -4.40
N GLY A 332 -5.78 22.98 -3.73
CA GLY A 332 -5.12 23.01 -2.41
C GLY A 332 -6.04 23.31 -1.22
N ARG A 333 -7.36 23.41 -1.42
CA ARG A 333 -8.35 23.57 -0.33
C ARG A 333 -9.14 22.28 -0.14
N CYS A 334 -9.32 21.87 1.12
CA CYS A 334 -10.20 20.75 1.46
C CYS A 334 -11.66 21.17 1.25
N VAL A 335 -12.34 20.47 0.35
CA VAL A 335 -13.75 20.71 -0.02
C VAL A 335 -14.67 19.61 0.50
N GLY A 336 -14.13 18.51 1.02
CA GLY A 336 -14.89 17.43 1.62
C GLY A 336 -14.00 16.31 2.14
N SER A 337 -14.62 15.31 2.74
CA SER A 337 -13.97 14.09 3.21
C SER A 337 -14.82 12.87 2.87
N GLY A 338 -14.16 11.74 2.69
CA GLY A 338 -14.79 10.46 2.44
C GLY A 338 -13.99 9.29 3.00
N GLN A 339 -14.53 8.10 2.82
CA GLN A 339 -13.90 6.85 3.21
C GLN A 339 -13.56 6.05 1.96
N LEU A 340 -12.41 5.37 1.99
CA LEU A 340 -12.04 4.44 0.94
C LEU A 340 -13.02 3.26 0.93
N VAL A 341 -13.40 2.78 -0.25
CA VAL A 341 -14.25 1.59 -0.45
C VAL A 341 -13.75 0.81 -1.65
N VAL A 342 -13.97 -0.51 -1.70
CA VAL A 342 -13.71 -1.30 -2.91
C VAL A 342 -15.04 -1.57 -3.60
N VAL A 343 -15.03 -1.39 -4.92
CA VAL A 343 -16.21 -1.43 -5.77
C VAL A 343 -15.90 -2.31 -6.98
N GLY A 344 -16.23 -3.60 -6.88
CA GLY A 344 -15.76 -4.62 -7.83
C GLY A 344 -14.22 -4.70 -7.81
N ASP A 345 -13.58 -4.49 -8.96
CA ASP A 345 -12.11 -4.47 -9.11
C ASP A 345 -11.50 -3.06 -8.98
N HIS A 346 -12.28 -2.06 -8.58
CA HIS A 346 -11.88 -0.67 -8.54
C HIS A 346 -11.89 -0.11 -7.12
N LEU A 347 -11.00 0.87 -6.90
CA LEU A 347 -11.00 1.66 -5.68
C LEU A 347 -12.05 2.76 -5.83
N GLY A 348 -12.85 2.98 -4.78
CA GLY A 348 -13.82 4.06 -4.70
C GLY A 348 -13.62 4.91 -3.46
N VAL A 349 -14.16 6.13 -3.48
CA VAL A 349 -14.27 7.00 -2.30
C VAL A 349 -15.73 7.30 -2.07
N ARG A 350 -16.27 6.83 -0.95
CA ARG A 350 -17.61 7.18 -0.49
C ARG A 350 -17.56 8.49 0.29
N ILE A 351 -18.27 9.51 -0.16
CA ILE A 351 -18.30 10.83 0.47
C ILE A 351 -18.99 10.74 1.82
N ASP A 352 -18.39 11.31 2.85
CA ASP A 352 -18.93 11.35 4.21
C ASP A 352 -19.38 12.76 4.57
N ARG A 353 -18.60 13.77 4.18
CA ARG A 353 -18.92 15.18 4.42
C ARG A 353 -18.46 16.06 3.26
N MET A 354 -19.25 17.07 2.95
CA MET A 354 -18.88 18.17 2.06
C MET A 354 -18.71 19.45 2.89
N ALA A 355 -17.59 20.16 2.72
CA ALA A 355 -17.26 21.36 3.49
C ALA A 355 -18.12 22.58 3.10
N TRP A 356 -18.87 22.48 1.98
CA TRP A 356 -19.79 23.52 1.50
C TRP A 356 -21.25 23.26 1.91
N ALA A 357 -21.57 22.14 2.56
CA ALA A 357 -22.94 21.92 3.06
C ALA A 357 -23.28 23.09 4.00
N ARG A 358 -24.11 24.01 3.49
CA ARG A 358 -24.52 25.25 4.15
C ARG A 358 -24.74 24.99 5.64
N ASP A 359 -24.20 25.87 6.47
CA ASP A 359 -24.78 26.17 7.78
C ASP A 359 -26.25 26.57 7.59
N ALA A 360 -27.12 25.56 7.44
CA ALA A 360 -28.57 25.69 7.37
C ALA A 360 -29.21 25.01 8.58
N ALA A 361 -28.51 25.05 9.72
CA ALA A 361 -29.05 24.61 11.01
C ALA A 361 -28.42 25.33 12.21
N VAL A 362 -28.15 26.64 12.11
CA VAL A 362 -28.04 27.52 13.29
C VAL A 362 -28.51 28.92 12.87
N ASP A 363 -29.82 29.15 12.91
CA ASP A 363 -30.41 30.34 13.55
C ASP A 363 -31.93 30.31 13.41
N SER A 364 -32.59 30.27 14.57
CA SER A 364 -34.00 30.60 14.90
C SER A 364 -35.14 29.75 14.35
#